data_AF-A0AB37R689-F1
#
_entry.id   AF-A0AB37R689-F1
#
_cell.length_a   1.000
_cell.length_b   1.000
_cell.length_c   1.000
_cell.angle_alpha   90.00
_cell.angle_beta   90.00
_cell.angle_gamma   90.00
#
_symmetry.space_group_name_H-M   'P 1'
#
loop_
_entity.id
_entity.type
_entity.pdbx_description
1 polymer ?
#
loop_
_entity_poly.entity_id
_entity_poly.type
_entity_poly.pdbx_seq_one_letter_code
_entity_poly.pdbx_strand_id
1 'polypeptide(L)'
;VARSTKVTQPGWSAQVTEENEQDEDASDAAEVASPFNALAGLKVGDAGVCDGITVAKEKTKPLPLYTEAELLKDLRRVAKYVKDPRIKQLLIDRDQGKKGENGGIGTPATRGAVLAKLQERGFYAVEKKKLIPTPLGLEFIAALPDIATTPDMTALWHEQQQMIEAGELSVDAFLDELEAFIADQVQNIDLGNVQGDGKPILDSLNAQCPMCGGELAVTPRVIGCRACAFKFHPEVSGKMLSPGQIEALLTNGKTGVLKGFHSKKTGKSFEAALKLNNEAKLEFVFSRKPKRA
;
A
#
# COMPACT_ATOMS: atom_id res chain seq x y z
N VAL A 1 9.37 -41.74 -8.33
CA VAL A 1 8.94 -41.99 -9.73
C VAL A 1 9.97 -41.35 -10.64
N ALA A 2 10.65 -42.13 -11.49
CA ALA A 2 11.60 -41.58 -12.47
C ALA A 2 10.82 -41.01 -13.67
N ARG A 3 11.13 -39.77 -14.07
CA ARG A 3 10.54 -39.11 -15.24
C ARG A 3 11.66 -38.40 -16.00
N SER A 4 11.63 -38.49 -17.32
CA SER A 4 12.48 -37.71 -18.21
C SER A 4 11.69 -37.25 -19.43
N THR A 5 12.05 -36.09 -19.96
CA THR A 5 11.42 -35.45 -21.12
C THR A 5 12.48 -35.18 -22.17
N LYS A 6 12.16 -35.39 -23.46
CA LYS A 6 13.03 -35.04 -24.58
C LYS A 6 12.22 -34.23 -25.60
N VAL A 7 12.75 -33.08 -25.98
CA VAL A 7 12.19 -32.27 -27.06
C VAL A 7 12.40 -33.03 -28.38
N THR A 8 11.31 -33.39 -29.06
CA THR A 8 11.34 -34.11 -30.34
C THR A 8 11.41 -33.15 -31.52
N GLN A 9 10.73 -32.01 -31.41
CA GLN A 9 10.80 -30.90 -32.36
C GLN A 9 10.81 -29.58 -31.58
N PRO A 10 11.79 -28.69 -31.82
CA PRO A 10 11.90 -27.43 -31.08
C PRO A 10 10.75 -26.45 -31.39
N GLY A 11 10.16 -26.49 -32.59
CA GLY A 11 9.00 -25.66 -32.94
C GLY A 11 9.29 -24.16 -32.71
N TRP A 12 8.40 -23.48 -31.98
CA TRP A 12 8.54 -22.04 -31.69
C TRP A 12 9.79 -21.69 -30.85
N SER A 13 10.32 -22.63 -30.05
CA SER A 13 11.54 -22.39 -29.27
C SER A 13 12.78 -22.19 -30.14
N ALA A 14 12.74 -22.62 -31.41
CA ALA A 14 13.82 -22.35 -32.37
C ALA A 14 13.94 -20.86 -32.77
N GLN A 15 12.90 -20.06 -32.48
CA GLN A 15 12.83 -18.63 -32.83
C GLN A 15 13.15 -17.71 -31.64
N VAL A 16 13.31 -18.27 -30.43
CA VAL A 16 13.65 -17.50 -29.23
C VAL A 16 15.11 -17.78 -28.91
N THR A 17 15.99 -16.84 -29.27
CA THR A 17 17.37 -16.83 -28.80
C THR A 17 17.35 -16.50 -27.32
N GLU A 18 17.78 -17.44 -26.47
CA GLU A 18 17.92 -17.25 -25.03
C GLU A 18 18.94 -16.13 -24.73
N GLU A 19 18.49 -14.88 -24.68
CA GLU A 19 19.17 -13.87 -23.87
C GLU A 19 18.84 -14.19 -22.41
N ASN A 20 19.78 -14.83 -21.73
CA ASN A 20 19.73 -15.23 -20.33
C ASN A 20 19.09 -14.18 -19.42
N GLU A 21 17.83 -14.40 -19.01
CA GLU A 21 17.38 -14.00 -17.68
C GLU A 21 17.97 -15.05 -16.71
N GLN A 22 19.12 -14.72 -16.12
CA GLN A 22 19.66 -15.47 -14.99
C GLN A 22 18.66 -15.40 -13.83
N ASP A 23 17.84 -16.43 -13.68
CA ASP A 23 17.20 -16.76 -12.42
C ASP A 23 18.30 -17.12 -11.41
N GLU A 24 18.52 -16.26 -10.42
CA GLU A 24 19.54 -16.41 -9.36
C GLU A 24 19.30 -17.63 -8.42
N ASP A 25 18.29 -18.46 -8.67
CA ASP A 25 18.03 -19.70 -7.93
C ASP A 25 18.33 -20.99 -8.73
N ALA A 26 18.87 -20.88 -9.95
CA ALA A 26 19.34 -22.03 -10.72
C ALA A 26 20.77 -22.43 -10.31
N SER A 27 20.94 -23.01 -9.13
CA SER A 27 22.18 -23.70 -8.78
C SER A 27 22.35 -24.94 -9.68
N ASP A 28 23.42 -24.91 -10.48
CA ASP A 28 24.05 -26.04 -11.18
C ASP A 28 23.18 -26.90 -12.10
N ALA A 29 22.85 -26.37 -13.28
CA ALA A 29 22.59 -27.20 -14.46
C ALA A 29 23.88 -27.32 -15.29
N ALA A 30 24.87 -28.05 -14.76
CA ALA A 30 25.80 -28.74 -15.66
C ALA A 30 24.98 -29.63 -16.60
N GLU A 31 25.35 -29.73 -17.88
CA GLU A 31 24.73 -30.65 -18.84
C GLU A 31 24.85 -32.10 -18.34
N VAL A 32 23.90 -32.53 -17.51
CA VAL A 32 23.74 -33.92 -17.13
C VAL A 32 23.11 -34.61 -18.33
N ALA A 33 23.82 -35.59 -18.89
CA ALA A 33 23.29 -36.46 -19.94
C ALA A 33 21.90 -36.99 -19.54
N SER A 34 20.88 -36.57 -20.30
CA SER A 34 19.48 -36.89 -19.95
C SER A 34 19.26 -38.40 -19.92
N PRO A 35 18.65 -38.96 -18.85
CA PRO A 35 18.38 -40.39 -18.74
C PRO A 35 17.23 -40.86 -19.66
N PHE A 36 16.80 -40.02 -20.61
CA PHE A 36 15.65 -40.27 -21.49
C PHE A 36 15.77 -41.59 -22.24
N ASN A 37 16.91 -41.87 -22.88
CA ASN A 37 17.08 -43.09 -23.68
C ASN A 37 17.01 -44.36 -22.80
N ALA A 38 17.54 -44.29 -21.57
CA ALA A 38 17.50 -45.40 -20.63
C ALA A 38 16.07 -45.66 -20.14
N LEU A 39 15.31 -44.60 -19.84
CA LEU A 39 13.92 -44.71 -19.40
C LEU A 39 12.96 -45.10 -20.54
N ALA A 40 13.20 -44.61 -21.76
CA ALA A 40 12.36 -44.92 -22.94
C ALA A 40 12.49 -46.37 -23.40
N GLY A 41 13.58 -47.06 -23.06
CA GLY A 41 13.80 -48.47 -23.39
C GLY A 41 13.06 -49.47 -22.50
N LEU A 42 12.52 -49.02 -21.35
CA LEU A 42 11.84 -49.88 -20.39
C LEU A 42 10.43 -50.27 -20.86
N LYS A 43 10.02 -51.50 -20.54
CA LYS A 43 8.71 -52.07 -20.86
C LYS A 43 7.96 -52.52 -19.61
N VAL A 44 6.64 -52.62 -19.73
CA VAL A 44 5.79 -53.18 -18.66
C VAL A 44 6.20 -54.63 -18.42
N GLY A 45 6.59 -54.95 -17.18
CA GLY A 45 7.07 -56.28 -16.80
C GLY A 45 8.60 -56.38 -16.67
N ASP A 46 9.35 -55.35 -17.02
CA ASP A 46 10.79 -55.31 -16.74
C ASP A 46 11.04 -55.38 -15.23
N ALA A 47 12.01 -56.21 -14.84
CA ALA A 47 12.43 -56.36 -13.45
C ALA A 47 13.73 -55.59 -13.19
N GLY A 48 13.85 -55.00 -12.01
CA GLY A 48 15.05 -54.30 -11.56
C GLY A 48 15.44 -54.73 -10.14
N VAL A 49 16.70 -54.53 -9.78
CA VAL A 49 17.21 -54.73 -8.43
C VAL A 49 17.31 -53.37 -7.75
N CYS A 50 16.79 -53.26 -6.53
CA CYS A 50 16.96 -52.06 -5.72
C CYS A 50 18.33 -52.10 -5.05
N ASP A 51 19.32 -51.42 -5.66
CA ASP A 51 20.70 -51.41 -5.16
C ASP A 51 20.87 -50.68 -3.82
N GLY A 52 19.95 -49.78 -3.48
CA GLY A 52 19.97 -49.07 -2.21
C GLY A 52 18.73 -48.22 -1.98
N ILE A 53 18.46 -47.92 -0.70
CA ILE A 53 17.38 -47.02 -0.28
C ILE A 53 18.01 -45.83 0.42
N THR A 54 17.82 -44.63 -0.14
CA THR A 54 18.25 -43.38 0.47
C THR A 54 17.04 -42.65 1.03
N VAL A 55 17.05 -42.40 2.35
CA VAL A 55 16.01 -41.60 3.01
C VAL A 55 16.53 -40.17 3.17
N ALA A 56 16.07 -39.27 2.30
CA ALA A 56 16.38 -37.86 2.39
C ALA A 56 15.41 -37.16 3.36
N LYS A 57 15.96 -36.46 4.36
CA LYS A 57 15.17 -35.54 5.20
C LYS A 57 15.15 -34.18 4.51
N GLU A 58 13.99 -33.80 3.98
CA GLU A 58 13.79 -32.49 3.38
C GLU A 58 13.02 -31.55 4.32
N LYS A 59 13.18 -30.24 4.08
CA LYS A 59 12.46 -29.18 4.77
C LYS A 59 11.77 -28.30 3.75
N THR A 60 10.54 -27.88 4.03
CA THR A 60 9.85 -26.87 3.23
C THR A 60 10.59 -25.54 3.33
N LYS A 61 10.77 -24.86 2.20
CA LYS A 61 11.28 -23.49 2.16
C LYS A 61 10.11 -22.50 2.30
N PRO A 62 10.29 -21.37 3.00
CA PRO A 62 9.29 -20.30 2.97
C PRO A 62 9.13 -19.79 1.54
N LEU A 63 7.96 -19.20 1.23
CA LEU A 63 7.77 -18.58 -0.08
C LEU A 63 8.76 -17.42 -0.24
N PRO A 64 9.38 -17.26 -1.43
CA PRO A 64 10.27 -16.15 -1.69
C PRO A 64 9.49 -14.83 -1.69
N LEU A 65 10.19 -13.73 -1.36
CA LEU A 65 9.65 -12.39 -1.54
C LEU A 65 9.46 -12.09 -3.03
N TYR A 66 8.42 -11.31 -3.31
CA TYR A 66 8.08 -10.86 -4.65
C TYR A 66 9.17 -9.96 -5.23
N THR A 67 9.46 -10.13 -6.51
CA THR A 67 9.92 -9.07 -7.42
C THR A 67 8.73 -8.33 -8.00
N GLU A 68 8.95 -7.17 -8.62
CA GLU A 68 7.89 -6.43 -9.31
C GLU A 68 7.23 -7.25 -10.43
N ALA A 69 8.02 -7.99 -11.22
CA ALA A 69 7.51 -8.83 -12.31
C ALA A 69 6.62 -9.97 -11.78
N GLU A 70 7.03 -10.63 -10.68
CA GLU A 70 6.24 -11.67 -10.04
C GLU A 70 4.94 -11.12 -9.45
N LEU A 71 4.99 -9.93 -8.82
CA LEU A 71 3.80 -9.28 -8.27
C LEU A 71 2.84 -8.87 -9.40
N LEU A 72 3.31 -8.26 -10.49
CA LEU A 72 2.49 -7.93 -11.65
C LEU A 72 1.88 -9.17 -12.32
N LYS A 73 2.62 -10.30 -12.33
CA LYS A 73 2.09 -11.59 -12.78
C LYS A 73 0.97 -12.09 -11.89
N ASP A 74 1.05 -11.87 -10.59
CA ASP A 74 0.00 -12.28 -9.65
C ASP A 74 -1.18 -11.33 -9.57
N LEU A 75 -0.99 -10.03 -9.75
CA LEU A 75 -2.07 -9.04 -9.86
C LEU A 75 -3.02 -9.31 -11.02
N ARG A 76 -2.61 -10.10 -12.03
CA ARG A 76 -3.46 -10.57 -13.14
C ARG A 76 -4.34 -11.77 -12.79
N ARG A 77 -4.09 -12.43 -11.65
CA ARG A 77 -4.68 -13.70 -11.27
C ARG A 77 -4.90 -13.84 -9.76
N VAL A 78 -5.34 -12.75 -9.14
CA VAL A 78 -5.52 -12.64 -7.68
C VAL A 78 -6.61 -13.57 -7.17
N ALA A 79 -7.57 -13.95 -8.01
CA ALA A 79 -8.61 -14.94 -7.70
C ALA A 79 -8.07 -16.27 -7.14
N LYS A 80 -6.82 -16.66 -7.42
CA LYS A 80 -6.20 -17.86 -6.81
C LYS A 80 -5.97 -17.75 -5.30
N TYR A 81 -5.93 -16.52 -4.76
CA TYR A 81 -5.73 -16.22 -3.35
C TYR A 81 -7.05 -15.99 -2.58
N VAL A 82 -8.17 -15.91 -3.29
CA VAL A 82 -9.48 -15.72 -2.69
C VAL A 82 -9.97 -17.02 -2.08
N LYS A 83 -10.42 -16.95 -0.83
CA LYS A 83 -10.92 -18.09 -0.05
C LYS A 83 -12.37 -18.41 -0.36
N ASP A 84 -13.21 -17.37 -0.50
CA ASP A 84 -14.62 -17.53 -0.80
C ASP A 84 -14.83 -17.95 -2.27
N PRO A 85 -15.46 -19.12 -2.52
CA PRO A 85 -15.70 -19.60 -3.89
C PRO A 85 -16.54 -18.66 -4.76
N ARG A 86 -17.52 -17.95 -4.17
CA ARG A 86 -18.38 -17.01 -4.88
C ARG A 86 -17.57 -15.79 -5.32
N ILE A 87 -16.81 -15.18 -4.41
CA ILE A 87 -15.95 -14.02 -4.70
C ILE A 87 -14.91 -14.38 -5.76
N LYS A 88 -14.32 -15.58 -5.65
CA LYS A 88 -13.36 -16.08 -6.63
C LYS A 88 -13.99 -16.17 -8.02
N GLN A 89 -15.21 -16.69 -8.12
CA GLN A 89 -15.91 -16.82 -9.39
C GLN A 89 -16.23 -15.45 -9.99
N LEU A 90 -16.71 -14.50 -9.18
CA LEU A 90 -16.97 -13.12 -9.63
C LEU A 90 -15.74 -12.44 -10.23
N LEU A 91 -14.56 -12.61 -9.62
CA LEU A 91 -13.31 -12.07 -10.19
C LEU A 91 -12.99 -12.72 -11.54
N ILE A 92 -13.13 -14.04 -11.66
CA ILE A 92 -12.85 -14.77 -12.91
C ILE A 92 -13.81 -14.29 -14.00
N ASP A 93 -15.09 -14.21 -13.71
CA ASP A 93 -16.14 -13.82 -14.66
C ASP A 93 -15.93 -12.39 -15.16
N ARG A 94 -15.54 -11.46 -14.29
CA ARG A 94 -15.19 -10.08 -14.65
C ARG A 94 -14.14 -10.00 -15.76
N ASP A 95 -13.16 -10.90 -15.74
CA ASP A 95 -12.05 -10.90 -16.69
C ASP A 95 -12.21 -11.94 -17.80
N GLN A 96 -13.38 -12.57 -17.91
CA GLN A 96 -13.67 -13.52 -18.97
C GLN A 96 -13.47 -12.86 -20.35
N GLY A 97 -12.68 -13.52 -21.21
CA GLY A 97 -12.36 -13.02 -22.55
C GLY A 97 -11.26 -11.95 -22.61
N LYS A 98 -10.73 -11.46 -21.47
CA LYS A 98 -9.62 -10.50 -21.46
C LYS A 98 -8.29 -11.24 -21.57
N LYS A 99 -7.59 -11.06 -22.71
CA LYS A 99 -6.31 -11.73 -22.96
C LYS A 99 -5.28 -11.39 -21.88
N GLY A 100 -4.85 -12.40 -21.14
CA GLY A 100 -3.81 -12.27 -20.12
C GLY A 100 -4.30 -11.86 -18.73
N GLU A 101 -5.61 -11.73 -18.52
CA GLU A 101 -6.23 -11.48 -17.21
C GLU A 101 -7.07 -12.69 -16.81
N ASN A 102 -7.09 -13.03 -15.52
CA ASN A 102 -7.86 -14.16 -15.00
C ASN A 102 -8.22 -13.93 -13.52
N GLY A 103 -9.15 -13.00 -13.28
CA GLY A 103 -9.53 -12.56 -11.94
C GLY A 103 -8.43 -11.75 -11.27
N GLY A 104 -7.93 -10.74 -11.98
CA GLY A 104 -6.92 -9.83 -11.48
C GLY A 104 -7.47 -8.73 -10.56
N ILE A 105 -6.63 -7.77 -10.20
CA ILE A 105 -7.03 -6.46 -9.68
C ILE A 105 -6.26 -5.36 -10.40
N GLY A 106 -6.90 -4.20 -10.56
CA GLY A 106 -6.40 -3.12 -11.39
C GLY A 106 -6.37 -3.46 -12.88
N THR A 107 -6.20 -2.43 -13.70
CA THR A 107 -5.99 -2.57 -15.15
C THR A 107 -4.50 -2.55 -15.48
N PRO A 108 -4.05 -3.10 -16.62
CA PRO A 108 -2.65 -3.02 -17.03
C PRO A 108 -2.06 -1.60 -16.96
N ALA A 109 -2.86 -0.59 -17.31
CA ALA A 109 -2.44 0.81 -17.31
C ALA A 109 -2.24 1.41 -15.90
N THR A 110 -2.84 0.84 -14.85
CA THR A 110 -2.84 1.44 -13.50
C THR A 110 -1.87 0.77 -12.53
N ARG A 111 -1.51 -0.51 -12.74
CA ARG A 111 -0.69 -1.29 -11.80
C ARG A 111 0.67 -0.67 -11.51
N GLY A 112 1.41 -0.23 -12.54
CA GLY A 112 2.71 0.40 -12.35
C GLY A 112 2.62 1.69 -11.52
N ALA A 113 1.63 2.53 -11.78
CA ALA A 113 1.40 3.76 -11.03
C ALA A 113 1.01 3.49 -9.56
N VAL A 114 0.24 2.43 -9.29
CA VAL A 114 -0.09 2.02 -7.92
C VAL A 114 1.15 1.56 -7.17
N LEU A 115 2.00 0.70 -7.77
CA LEU A 115 3.23 0.24 -7.14
C LEU A 115 4.19 1.40 -6.83
N ALA A 116 4.42 2.28 -7.81
CA ALA A 116 5.24 3.48 -7.62
C ALA A 116 4.77 4.34 -6.44
N LYS A 117 3.45 4.53 -6.31
CA LYS A 117 2.86 5.33 -5.23
C LYS A 117 2.98 4.65 -3.85
N LEU A 118 2.88 3.32 -3.79
CA LEU A 118 3.09 2.56 -2.56
C LEU A 118 4.55 2.65 -2.09
N GLN A 119 5.51 2.64 -3.03
CA GLN A 119 6.92 2.85 -2.74
C GLN A 119 7.21 4.28 -2.30
N GLU A 120 6.68 5.29 -3.00
CA GLU A 120 6.83 6.72 -2.67
C GLU A 120 6.33 7.01 -1.24
N ARG A 121 5.25 6.33 -0.82
CA ARG A 121 4.69 6.44 0.53
C ARG A 121 5.45 5.64 1.59
N GLY A 122 6.48 4.88 1.21
CA GLY A 122 7.33 4.13 2.12
C GLY A 122 6.69 2.87 2.69
N PHE A 123 5.67 2.29 2.04
CA PHE A 123 5.05 1.03 2.49
C PHE A 123 5.90 -0.21 2.18
N TYR A 124 6.76 -0.12 1.16
CA TYR A 124 7.77 -1.12 0.86
C TYR A 124 9.04 -0.45 0.34
N ALA A 125 10.16 -1.17 0.42
CA ALA A 125 11.45 -0.83 -0.18
C ALA A 125 11.86 -1.88 -1.22
N VAL A 126 12.75 -1.52 -2.13
CA VAL A 126 13.31 -2.44 -3.11
C VAL A 126 14.76 -2.75 -2.75
N GLU A 127 15.05 -4.01 -2.43
CA GLU A 127 16.39 -4.49 -2.11
C GLU A 127 16.73 -5.68 -3.00
N LYS A 128 17.83 -5.60 -3.77
CA LYS A 128 18.23 -6.68 -4.70
C LYS A 128 17.07 -7.17 -5.58
N LYS A 129 16.28 -6.24 -6.15
CA LYS A 129 15.08 -6.49 -6.96
C LYS A 129 13.88 -7.11 -6.20
N LYS A 130 13.98 -7.35 -4.90
CA LYS A 130 12.90 -7.87 -4.05
C LYS A 130 12.14 -6.73 -3.38
N LEU A 131 10.83 -6.88 -3.28
CA LEU A 131 9.91 -5.98 -2.61
C LEU A 131 9.87 -6.34 -1.13
N ILE A 132 10.48 -5.51 -0.29
CA ILE A 132 10.58 -5.70 1.16
C ILE A 132 9.54 -4.81 1.84
N PRO A 133 8.52 -5.37 2.54
CA PRO A 133 7.57 -4.55 3.28
C PRO A 133 8.30 -3.79 4.41
N THR A 134 7.98 -2.52 4.60
CA THR A 134 8.51 -1.72 5.72
C THR A 134 7.67 -1.93 6.98
N PRO A 135 8.17 -1.58 8.18
CA PRO A 135 7.36 -1.54 9.40
C PRO A 135 6.06 -0.74 9.21
N LEU A 136 6.16 0.44 8.57
CA LEU A 136 5.01 1.28 8.23
C LEU A 136 3.98 0.54 7.36
N GLY A 137 4.43 -0.21 6.34
CA GLY A 137 3.53 -0.99 5.49
C GLY A 137 2.81 -2.11 6.24
N LEU A 138 3.52 -2.80 7.14
CA LEU A 138 2.96 -3.87 7.95
C LEU A 138 1.91 -3.35 8.94
N GLU A 139 2.22 -2.25 9.65
CA GLU A 139 1.30 -1.62 10.59
C GLU A 139 0.09 -1.02 9.91
N PHE A 140 0.29 -0.41 8.73
CA PHE A 140 -0.82 0.11 7.93
C PHE A 140 -1.80 -1.01 7.54
N ILE A 141 -1.30 -2.15 7.08
CA ILE A 141 -2.15 -3.32 6.78
C ILE A 141 -2.81 -3.87 8.05
N ALA A 142 -2.10 -3.91 9.18
CA ALA A 142 -2.64 -4.42 10.44
C ALA A 142 -3.77 -3.55 11.03
N ALA A 143 -3.78 -2.25 10.74
CA ALA A 143 -4.83 -1.33 11.20
C ALA A 143 -6.03 -1.24 10.25
N LEU A 144 -5.94 -1.85 9.06
CA LEU A 144 -7.06 -1.90 8.13
C LEU A 144 -7.96 -3.10 8.42
N PRO A 145 -9.28 -2.96 8.19
CA PRO A 145 -10.21 -4.09 8.27
C PRO A 145 -9.88 -5.11 7.16
N ASP A 146 -10.16 -6.38 7.40
CA ASP A 146 -9.88 -7.48 6.47
C ASP A 146 -10.46 -7.25 5.07
N ILE A 147 -11.63 -6.60 4.98
CA ILE A 147 -12.29 -6.29 3.71
C ILE A 147 -11.50 -5.29 2.84
N ALA A 148 -10.63 -4.48 3.44
CA ALA A 148 -9.78 -3.51 2.75
C ALA A 148 -8.39 -4.06 2.37
N THR A 149 -7.99 -5.19 2.94
CA THR A 149 -6.68 -5.84 2.69
C THR A 149 -6.79 -7.05 1.77
N THR A 150 -8.01 -7.54 1.54
CA THR A 150 -8.35 -8.63 0.62
C THR A 150 -8.87 -8.09 -0.71
N PRO A 151 -8.77 -8.87 -1.80
CA PRO A 151 -9.28 -8.46 -3.12
C PRO A 151 -10.82 -8.47 -3.20
N ASP A 152 -11.49 -8.96 -2.16
CA ASP A 152 -12.91 -9.31 -2.13
C ASP A 152 -13.80 -8.11 -2.47
N MET A 153 -13.50 -6.94 -1.89
CA MET A 153 -14.24 -5.70 -2.17
C MET A 153 -14.22 -5.31 -3.66
N THR A 154 -13.14 -5.63 -4.39
CA THR A 154 -13.07 -5.37 -5.83
C THR A 154 -14.06 -6.24 -6.61
N ALA A 155 -14.31 -7.47 -6.16
CA ALA A 155 -15.27 -8.37 -6.78
C ALA A 155 -16.71 -7.93 -6.50
N LEU A 156 -17.00 -7.60 -5.23
CA LEU A 156 -18.32 -7.15 -4.78
C LEU A 156 -18.76 -5.87 -5.48
N TRP A 157 -17.87 -4.88 -5.57
CA TRP A 157 -18.18 -3.64 -6.28
C TRP A 157 -18.39 -3.86 -7.78
N HIS A 158 -17.74 -4.86 -8.38
CA HIS A 158 -17.98 -5.19 -9.77
C HIS A 158 -19.37 -5.81 -9.98
N GLU A 159 -19.78 -6.73 -9.10
CA GLU A 159 -21.13 -7.30 -9.09
C GLU A 159 -22.19 -6.21 -8.95
N GLN A 160 -22.02 -5.27 -8.02
CA GLN A 160 -22.95 -4.13 -7.86
C GLN A 160 -23.00 -3.23 -9.11
N GLN A 161 -21.86 -2.99 -9.78
CA GLN A 161 -21.84 -2.27 -11.06
C GLN A 161 -22.64 -2.99 -12.15
N GLN A 162 -22.57 -4.33 -12.22
CA GLN A 162 -23.36 -5.12 -13.16
C GLN A 162 -24.87 -5.06 -12.83
N MET A 163 -25.25 -5.09 -11.55
CA MET A 163 -26.64 -4.91 -11.13
C MET A 163 -27.17 -3.53 -11.52
N ILE A 164 -26.34 -2.49 -11.45
CA ILE A 164 -26.70 -1.14 -11.90
C ILE A 164 -26.91 -1.13 -13.43
N GLU A 165 -26.02 -1.75 -14.19
CA GLU A 165 -26.15 -1.87 -15.65
C GLU A 165 -27.41 -2.64 -16.06
N ALA A 166 -27.78 -3.66 -15.30
CA ALA A 166 -29.01 -4.45 -15.49
C ALA A 166 -30.29 -3.73 -15.02
N GLY A 167 -30.18 -2.62 -14.31
CA GLY A 167 -31.31 -1.89 -13.72
C GLY A 167 -31.90 -2.54 -12.47
N GLU A 168 -31.18 -3.49 -11.86
CA GLU A 168 -31.56 -4.20 -10.63
C GLU A 168 -31.17 -3.42 -9.35
N LEU A 169 -30.16 -2.54 -9.45
CA LEU A 169 -29.70 -1.66 -8.39
C LEU A 169 -29.66 -0.21 -8.90
N SER A 170 -30.23 0.74 -8.16
CA SER A 170 -30.10 2.15 -8.51
C SER A 170 -28.77 2.71 -8.04
N VAL A 171 -28.24 3.72 -8.74
CA VAL A 171 -27.03 4.45 -8.33
C VAL A 171 -27.20 5.06 -6.94
N ASP A 172 -28.36 5.64 -6.62
CA ASP A 172 -28.61 6.25 -5.31
C ASP A 172 -28.53 5.21 -4.19
N ALA A 173 -29.20 4.07 -4.32
CA ALA A 173 -29.11 2.97 -3.35
C ALA A 173 -27.67 2.45 -3.17
N PHE A 174 -26.90 2.34 -4.25
CA PHE A 174 -25.48 1.96 -4.16
C PHE A 174 -24.66 2.99 -3.36
N LEU A 175 -24.90 4.29 -3.59
CA LEU A 175 -24.21 5.35 -2.85
C LEU A 175 -24.61 5.37 -1.38
N ASP A 176 -25.90 5.19 -1.06
CA ASP A 176 -26.39 5.10 0.32
C ASP A 176 -25.74 3.93 1.08
N GLU A 177 -25.65 2.76 0.45
CA GLU A 177 -24.96 1.59 1.01
C GLU A 177 -23.46 1.84 1.20
N LEU A 178 -22.81 2.48 0.23
CA LEU A 178 -21.39 2.83 0.30
C LEU A 178 -21.09 3.82 1.42
N GLU A 179 -21.94 4.84 1.59
CA GLU A 179 -21.80 5.82 2.66
C GLU A 179 -21.99 5.18 4.04
N ALA A 180 -22.99 4.31 4.19
CA ALA A 180 -23.21 3.55 5.41
C ALA A 180 -22.02 2.62 5.73
N PHE A 181 -21.49 1.93 4.71
CA PHE A 181 -20.31 1.10 4.84
C PHE A 181 -19.09 1.92 5.28
N ILE A 182 -18.79 3.04 4.62
CA ILE A 182 -17.68 3.91 5.01
C ILE A 182 -17.86 4.43 6.43
N ALA A 183 -19.06 4.85 6.81
CA ALA A 183 -19.35 5.34 8.15
C ALA A 183 -19.08 4.28 9.23
N ASP A 184 -19.51 3.03 9.00
CA ASP A 184 -19.22 1.90 9.89
C ASP A 184 -17.72 1.61 9.97
N GLN A 185 -17.04 1.54 8.83
CA GLN A 185 -15.60 1.28 8.81
C GLN A 185 -14.83 2.39 9.55
N VAL A 186 -15.23 3.66 9.42
CA VAL A 186 -14.61 4.80 10.14
C VAL A 186 -14.86 4.74 11.65
N GLN A 187 -16.03 4.29 12.10
CA GLN A 187 -16.34 4.13 13.52
C GLN A 187 -15.52 3.01 14.17
N ASN A 188 -15.19 1.96 13.41
CA ASN A 188 -14.51 0.77 13.87
C ASN A 188 -12.98 0.78 13.66
N ILE A 189 -12.39 1.91 13.24
CA ILE A 189 -10.93 2.01 13.08
C ILE A 189 -10.25 2.04 14.45
N ASP A 190 -9.52 0.97 14.78
CA ASP A 190 -8.63 0.94 15.93
C ASP A 190 -7.32 1.68 15.62
N LEU A 191 -7.32 2.99 15.86
CA LEU A 191 -6.14 3.85 15.73
C LEU A 191 -5.08 3.59 16.82
N GLY A 192 -5.37 2.76 17.83
CA GLY A 192 -4.49 2.53 18.97
C GLY A 192 -3.23 1.71 18.66
N ASN A 193 -3.21 1.00 17.51
CA ASN A 193 -2.18 0.02 17.18
C ASN A 193 -1.23 0.42 16.05
N VAL A 194 -1.36 1.61 15.44
CA VAL A 194 -0.42 2.11 14.41
C VAL A 194 0.75 2.82 15.09
N GLN A 195 1.83 2.10 15.40
CA GLN A 195 3.08 2.68 15.92
C GLN A 195 4.11 2.92 14.80
N GLY A 196 3.67 3.58 13.73
CA GLY A 196 4.55 3.93 12.63
C GLY A 196 5.35 5.18 12.95
N ASP A 197 6.65 5.15 12.66
CA ASP A 197 7.52 6.34 12.64
C ASP A 197 7.04 7.44 11.68
N GLY A 198 5.97 7.20 10.93
CA GLY A 198 5.01 8.23 10.53
C GLY A 198 4.26 8.79 11.74
N LYS A 199 4.97 9.22 12.79
CA LYS A 199 4.37 9.89 13.95
C LYS A 199 3.41 10.95 13.41
N PRO A 200 2.10 10.90 13.71
CA PRO A 200 1.40 12.14 13.92
C PRO A 200 2.20 12.77 15.06
N ILE A 201 2.99 13.80 14.76
CA ILE A 201 3.82 14.55 15.72
C ILE A 201 2.97 15.13 16.88
N LEU A 202 1.68 14.84 16.92
CA LEU A 202 0.62 15.71 17.38
C LEU A 202 -0.47 14.95 18.18
N ASP A 203 -0.29 13.66 18.49
CA ASP A 203 -1.21 12.89 19.36
C ASP A 203 -1.06 13.23 20.85
N SER A 204 -0.12 14.10 21.22
CA SER A 204 0.05 14.59 22.58
C SER A 204 -0.05 16.12 22.64
N LEU A 205 -0.96 16.71 21.86
CA LEU A 205 -1.22 18.14 21.97
C LEU A 205 -2.10 18.41 23.19
N ASN A 206 -1.50 18.85 24.30
CA ASN A 206 -2.22 19.17 25.52
C ASN A 206 -2.81 20.60 25.45
N ALA A 207 -3.77 20.81 24.55
CA ALA A 207 -4.43 22.09 24.36
C ALA A 207 -5.93 21.90 24.08
N GLN A 208 -6.73 22.84 24.60
CA GLN A 208 -8.16 22.93 24.33
C GLN A 208 -8.43 23.91 23.18
N CYS A 209 -9.62 23.84 22.59
CA CYS A 209 -10.00 24.78 21.54
C CYS A 209 -9.98 26.24 22.06
N PRO A 210 -9.23 27.15 21.43
CA PRO A 210 -9.15 28.55 21.89
C PRO A 210 -10.46 29.32 21.74
N MET A 211 -11.42 28.80 20.97
CA MET A 211 -12.72 29.45 20.72
C MET A 211 -13.83 28.97 21.65
N CYS A 212 -13.80 27.72 22.09
CA CYS A 212 -14.90 27.13 22.86
C CYS A 212 -14.49 26.21 24.01
N GLY A 213 -13.19 25.95 24.21
CA GLY A 213 -12.67 25.03 25.23
C GLY A 213 -12.88 23.55 24.93
N GLY A 214 -13.54 23.21 23.81
CA GLY A 214 -13.81 21.83 23.41
C GLY A 214 -12.56 21.05 22.96
N GLU A 215 -12.74 19.74 22.79
CA GLU A 215 -11.69 18.83 22.35
C GLU A 215 -11.25 19.10 20.91
N LEU A 216 -9.94 18.98 20.66
CA LEU A 216 -9.32 19.15 19.36
C LEU A 216 -9.07 17.77 18.72
N ALA A 217 -9.51 17.61 17.47
CA ALA A 217 -9.08 16.52 16.60
C ALA A 217 -7.82 16.97 15.86
N VAL A 218 -6.81 16.11 15.87
CA VAL A 218 -5.48 16.46 15.40
C VAL A 218 -5.07 15.57 14.24
N THR A 219 -4.57 16.19 13.16
CA THR A 219 -3.99 15.49 12.02
C THR A 219 -2.71 16.21 11.57
N PRO A 220 -1.82 15.58 10.77
CA PRO A 220 -0.62 16.24 10.28
C PRO A 220 -0.87 17.52 9.46
N ARG A 221 -2.06 17.66 8.85
CA ARG A 221 -2.41 18.81 7.98
C ARG A 221 -3.32 19.83 8.65
N VAL A 222 -4.19 19.38 9.55
CA VAL A 222 -5.24 20.21 10.15
C VAL A 222 -5.47 19.83 11.61
N ILE A 223 -5.58 20.85 12.47
CA ILE A 223 -6.08 20.77 13.83
C ILE A 223 -7.46 21.42 13.82
N GLY A 224 -8.50 20.65 14.14
CA GLY A 224 -9.89 21.10 14.12
C GLY A 224 -10.56 20.90 15.47
N CYS A 225 -11.49 21.78 15.85
CA CYS A 225 -12.34 21.52 17.01
C CYS A 225 -13.47 20.55 16.63
N ARG A 226 -13.78 19.60 17.52
CA ARG A 226 -14.92 18.69 17.35
C ARG A 226 -16.27 19.38 17.60
N ALA A 227 -16.29 20.50 18.32
CA ALA A 227 -17.51 21.19 18.77
C ALA A 227 -17.81 22.53 18.04
N CYS A 228 -16.83 23.13 17.35
CA CYS A 228 -17.02 24.40 16.66
C CYS A 228 -16.23 24.48 15.34
N ALA A 229 -16.42 25.57 14.60
CA ALA A 229 -15.80 25.76 13.27
C ALA A 229 -14.29 26.08 13.29
N PHE A 230 -13.61 25.98 14.43
CA PHE A 230 -12.19 26.26 14.54
C PHE A 230 -11.35 25.27 13.71
N LYS A 231 -10.48 25.80 12.85
CA LYS A 231 -9.52 25.03 12.03
C LYS A 231 -8.18 25.75 11.98
N PHE A 232 -7.11 24.99 12.14
CA PHE A 232 -5.74 25.49 12.13
C PHE A 232 -4.85 24.56 11.31
N HIS A 233 -4.00 25.11 10.45
CA HIS A 233 -3.03 24.33 9.66
C HIS A 233 -1.64 24.46 10.31
N PRO A 234 -1.00 23.34 10.73
CA PRO A 234 0.32 23.37 11.36
C PRO A 234 1.45 23.91 10.48
N GLU A 235 1.29 23.86 9.15
CA GLU A 235 2.23 24.46 8.21
C GLU A 235 1.86 25.91 7.92
N VAL A 236 2.72 26.84 8.34
CA VAL A 236 2.51 28.29 8.19
C VAL A 236 3.67 28.87 7.37
N SER A 237 3.36 29.38 6.18
CA SER A 237 4.32 30.06 5.28
C SER A 237 5.59 29.24 5.00
N GLY A 238 5.42 27.94 4.69
CA GLY A 238 6.49 27.01 4.36
C GLY A 238 7.26 26.46 5.56
N LYS A 239 6.79 26.74 6.78
CA LYS A 239 7.36 26.21 8.02
C LYS A 239 6.35 25.34 8.75
N MET A 240 6.74 24.12 9.08
CA MET A 240 6.01 23.26 10.01
C MET A 240 6.26 23.72 11.45
N LEU A 241 5.19 23.98 12.21
CA LEU A 241 5.30 24.29 13.64
C LEU A 241 5.53 23.02 14.46
N SER A 242 6.33 23.12 15.53
CA SER A 242 6.50 22.02 16.48
C SER A 242 5.30 21.91 17.44
N PRO A 243 5.07 20.75 18.09
CA PRO A 243 3.98 20.57 19.05
C PRO A 243 3.93 21.66 20.12
N GLY A 244 5.06 21.95 20.78
CA GLY A 244 5.12 23.00 21.80
C GLY A 244 4.85 24.42 21.26
N GLN A 245 5.13 24.69 19.97
CA GLN A 245 4.76 25.97 19.35
C GLN A 245 3.25 26.07 19.11
N ILE A 246 2.64 24.95 18.73
CA ILE A 246 1.20 24.84 18.51
C ILE A 246 0.46 24.94 19.85
N GLU A 247 0.91 24.22 20.88
CA GLU A 247 0.35 24.33 22.24
C GLU A 247 0.44 25.75 22.78
N ALA A 248 1.60 26.40 22.62
CA ALA A 248 1.76 27.79 23.04
C ALA A 248 0.81 28.73 22.29
N LEU A 249 0.59 28.52 20.99
CA LEU A 249 -0.33 29.32 20.19
C LEU A 249 -1.79 29.10 20.61
N LEU A 250 -2.20 27.86 20.86
CA LEU A 250 -3.58 27.52 21.22
C LEU A 250 -3.91 27.91 22.66
N THR A 251 -2.95 27.79 23.58
CA THR A 251 -3.15 28.09 25.00
C THR A 251 -2.99 29.58 25.30
N ASN A 252 -1.96 30.23 24.77
CA ASN A 252 -1.65 31.62 25.07
C ASN A 252 -2.18 32.61 24.01
N GLY A 253 -2.76 32.12 22.92
CA GLY A 253 -3.16 32.92 21.77
C GLY A 253 -1.98 33.51 20.96
N LYS A 254 -0.74 33.25 21.37
CA LYS A 254 0.49 33.77 20.73
C LYS A 254 1.69 32.85 20.94
N THR A 255 2.61 32.83 19.96
CA THR A 255 3.92 32.19 20.10
C THR A 255 5.01 33.20 20.49
N GLY A 256 6.18 32.69 20.88
CA GLY A 256 7.42 33.47 20.81
C GLY A 256 7.82 33.80 19.36
N VAL A 257 8.91 34.55 19.18
CA VAL A 257 9.46 34.83 17.85
C VAL A 257 10.01 33.54 17.24
N LEU A 258 9.46 33.14 16.11
CA LEU A 258 9.81 31.93 15.39
C LEU A 258 10.62 32.30 14.15
N LYS A 259 11.70 31.54 13.91
CA LYS A 259 12.56 31.67 12.73
C LYS A 259 12.14 30.71 11.63
N GLY A 260 12.51 31.02 10.39
CA GLY A 260 12.40 30.09 9.25
C GLY A 260 11.10 30.19 8.45
N PHE A 261 10.32 31.26 8.58
CA PHE A 261 9.19 31.48 7.67
C PHE A 261 9.69 31.95 6.31
N HIS A 262 9.00 31.57 5.23
CA HIS A 262 9.36 31.97 3.87
C HIS A 262 8.30 32.88 3.25
N SER A 263 8.69 34.09 2.82
CA SER A 263 7.78 35.05 2.20
C SER A 263 7.53 34.71 0.73
N LYS A 264 6.28 34.43 0.36
CA LYS A 264 5.87 34.22 -1.04
C LYS A 264 6.11 35.45 -1.92
N LYS A 265 6.12 36.67 -1.35
CA LYS A 265 6.30 37.92 -2.10
C LYS A 265 7.75 38.25 -2.40
N THR A 266 8.67 37.89 -1.50
CA THR A 266 10.07 38.31 -1.58
C THR A 266 11.05 37.15 -1.72
N GLY A 267 10.60 35.90 -1.56
CA GLY A 267 11.46 34.70 -1.60
C GLY A 267 12.48 34.64 -0.46
N LYS A 268 12.35 35.51 0.54
CA LYS A 268 13.30 35.62 1.66
C LYS A 268 12.71 35.01 2.92
N SER A 269 13.60 34.46 3.75
CA SER A 269 13.24 34.00 5.08
C SER A 269 13.04 35.19 6.03
N PHE A 270 12.12 35.05 6.98
CA PHE A 270 11.86 36.05 8.01
C PHE A 270 11.55 35.41 9.37
N GLU A 271 11.65 36.22 10.42
CA GLU A 271 11.34 35.86 11.79
C GLU A 271 10.11 36.65 12.26
N ALA A 272 9.15 35.98 12.89
CA ALA A 272 7.94 36.60 13.39
C ALA A 272 7.33 35.77 14.52
N ALA A 273 6.55 36.39 15.41
CA ALA A 273 5.65 35.65 16.28
C ALA A 273 4.31 35.41 15.56
N LEU A 274 3.59 34.35 15.91
CA LEU A 274 2.24 34.10 15.45
C LEU A 274 1.25 34.48 16.54
N LYS A 275 0.11 35.05 16.16
CA LYS A 275 -0.99 35.37 17.07
C LYS A 275 -2.31 34.92 16.44
N LEU A 276 -3.22 34.39 17.24
CA LEU A 276 -4.62 34.20 16.84
C LEU A 276 -5.40 35.48 17.15
N ASN A 277 -6.14 35.98 16.16
CA ASN A 277 -7.08 37.09 16.37
C ASN A 277 -8.43 36.59 16.90
N ASN A 278 -9.35 37.52 17.17
CA ASN A 278 -10.67 37.20 17.76
C ASN A 278 -11.57 36.36 16.84
N GLU A 279 -11.23 36.25 15.55
CA GLU A 279 -11.90 35.40 14.57
C GLU A 279 -11.16 34.07 14.35
N ALA A 280 -10.21 33.73 15.22
CA ALA A 280 -9.35 32.56 15.11
C ALA A 280 -8.45 32.53 13.85
N LYS A 281 -8.18 33.69 13.24
CA LYS A 281 -7.24 33.79 12.11
C LYS A 281 -5.83 34.05 12.61
N LEU A 282 -4.88 33.46 11.91
CA LEU A 282 -3.44 33.60 12.15
C LEU A 282 -2.91 34.94 11.61
N GLU A 283 -2.21 35.67 12.48
CA GLU A 283 -1.52 36.92 12.13
C GLU A 283 -0.03 36.85 12.50
N PHE A 284 0.81 37.43 11.65
CA PHE A 284 2.24 37.60 11.94
C PHE A 284 2.49 38.88 12.73
N VAL A 285 3.12 38.73 13.89
CA VAL A 285 3.57 39.85 14.73
C VAL A 285 5.07 40.00 14.59
N PHE A 286 5.49 41.06 13.90
CA PHE A 286 6.90 41.41 13.73
C PHE A 286 7.36 42.31 14.88
N SER A 287 8.41 41.90 15.58
CA SER A 287 9.07 42.78 16.56
C SER A 287 9.69 43.97 15.81
N ARG A 288 9.21 45.19 16.09
CA ARG A 288 9.85 46.42 15.58
C ARG A 288 11.27 46.48 16.15
N LYS A 289 12.30 46.49 15.29
CA LYS A 289 13.65 46.88 15.73
C LYS A 289 13.57 48.32 16.26
N PRO A 290 14.17 48.65 17.42
CA PRO A 290 14.28 50.03 17.84
C PRO A 290 15.02 50.81 16.75
N LYS A 291 14.46 51.95 16.32
CA LYS A 291 15.17 52.91 15.47
C LYS A 291 16.47 53.27 16.22
N ARG A 292 17.62 52.97 15.62
CA ARG A 292 18.88 53.62 16.04
C ARG A 292 18.65 55.12 15.87
N ALA A 293 18.77 55.85 16.97
CA ALA A 293 18.84 57.31 17.00
C ALA A 293 20.11 57.78 16.28
#